data_AF-A0A022Y737-F1
#
_entry.id   AF-A0A022Y737-F1
#
_cell.length_a   1.000
_cell.length_b   1.000
_cell.length_c   1.000
_cell.angle_alpha   90.00
_cell.angle_beta   90.00
_cell.angle_gamma   90.00
#
_symmetry.space_group_name_H-M   'P 1'
#
loop_
_entity.id
_entity.type
_entity.pdbx_description
1 polymer ?
#
loop_
_entity_poly.entity_id
_entity_poly.type
_entity_poly.pdbx_seq_one_letter_code
_entity_poly.pdbx_strand_id
1 'polypeptide(L)'
;MLKQGLYHLLAPQFFGILVLANGRVSIDQTEGYGSQRECAQNLCFEGSFGSNRIDSVLGCPSPPMDDCFCRLDLQASATSFLSSCVNKQCESNTIDLTQAINIYTGYCASAGYKSGSATLSSLVQTDNDRRYCVSIPESAYSSPDPFQAPNN
;
A
#
# COMPACT_ATOMS: atom_id res chain seq x y z
N MET A 1 3.19 56.66 -32.32
CA MET A 1 2.13 56.91 -31.33
C MET A 1 1.29 55.64 -31.17
N LEU A 2 1.18 55.14 -29.92
CA LEU A 2 0.21 54.13 -29.40
C LEU A 2 0.25 52.72 -30.05
N LYS A 3 0.18 51.58 -29.33
CA LYS A 3 -0.08 51.27 -27.92
C LYS A 3 0.35 49.82 -27.64
N GLN A 4 0.57 49.54 -26.36
CA GLN A 4 1.05 48.31 -25.74
C GLN A 4 0.00 47.19 -25.64
N GLY A 5 0.47 45.96 -25.38
CA GLY A 5 -0.27 44.83 -24.80
C GLY A 5 0.34 43.50 -25.30
N LEU A 6 1.34 42.89 -24.67
CA LEU A 6 1.40 42.31 -23.31
C LEU A 6 0.17 41.45 -22.95
N TYR A 7 0.05 40.30 -23.62
CA TYR A 7 -0.78 39.18 -23.19
C TYR A 7 0.12 38.10 -22.58
N HIS A 8 0.59 38.34 -21.35
CA HIS A 8 1.09 37.28 -20.48
C HIS A 8 -0.05 36.86 -19.54
N LEU A 9 -0.12 35.55 -19.27
CA LEU A 9 -0.87 34.87 -18.19
C LEU A 9 -2.33 34.48 -18.47
N LEU A 10 -2.51 33.39 -19.22
CA LEU A 10 -3.50 32.37 -18.88
C LEU A 10 -2.88 31.00 -19.13
N ALA A 11 -1.96 30.58 -18.25
CA ALA A 11 -1.71 29.15 -18.11
C ALA A 11 -3.02 28.54 -17.61
N PRO A 12 -3.62 27.56 -18.32
CA PRO A 12 -4.75 26.84 -17.77
C PRO A 12 -4.17 26.06 -16.61
N GLN A 13 -4.43 26.54 -15.39
CA GLN A 13 -4.27 25.74 -14.18
C GLN A 13 -5.32 24.64 -14.31
N PHE A 14 -5.00 23.59 -15.05
CA PHE A 14 -5.73 22.33 -15.03
C PHE A 14 -5.59 21.79 -13.61
N PHE A 15 -6.40 22.30 -12.69
CA PHE A 15 -6.88 21.51 -11.57
C PHE A 15 -7.81 20.47 -12.18
N GLY A 16 -7.20 19.46 -12.81
CA GLY A 16 -7.90 18.26 -13.22
C GLY A 16 -8.55 17.71 -11.97
N ILE A 17 -9.88 17.66 -11.97
CA ILE A 17 -10.62 16.89 -10.99
C ILE A 17 -10.04 15.48 -11.08
N LEU A 18 -9.39 15.00 -10.02
CA LEU A 18 -9.01 13.59 -9.91
C LEU A 18 -10.31 12.79 -9.89
N VAL A 19 -10.74 12.34 -11.06
CA VAL A 19 -11.76 11.32 -11.17
C VAL A 19 -11.09 10.04 -10.68
N LEU A 20 -11.56 9.50 -9.56
CA LEU A 20 -11.17 8.15 -9.17
C LEU A 20 -11.75 7.21 -10.23
N ALA A 21 -10.87 6.57 -11.00
CA ALA A 21 -11.27 5.52 -11.91
C ALA A 21 -11.58 4.30 -11.04
N ASN A 22 -12.84 4.12 -10.65
CA ASN A 22 -13.26 2.92 -9.92
C ASN A 22 -13.45 1.78 -10.92
N GLY A 23 -12.39 1.02 -11.17
CA GLY A 23 -12.38 -0.16 -12.01
C GLY A 23 -12.31 -1.44 -11.20
N ARG A 24 -12.32 -2.57 -11.92
CA ARG A 24 -11.88 -3.85 -11.35
C ARG A 24 -10.38 -3.80 -11.11
N VAL A 25 -9.93 -4.42 -10.03
CA VAL A 25 -8.50 -4.49 -9.73
C VAL A 25 -7.75 -5.15 -10.87
N SER A 26 -6.71 -4.47 -11.37
CA SER A 26 -5.83 -4.88 -12.48
C SER A 26 -4.35 -4.71 -12.12
N ILE A 27 -4.02 -4.98 -10.84
CA ILE A 27 -2.66 -4.78 -10.31
C ILE A 27 -1.60 -5.62 -11.04
N ASP A 28 -1.98 -6.75 -11.63
CA ASP A 28 -1.14 -7.60 -12.47
C ASP A 28 -0.66 -6.91 -13.77
N GLN A 29 -1.37 -5.85 -14.18
CA GLN A 29 -1.01 -5.01 -15.34
C GLN A 29 -0.12 -3.81 -14.95
N THR A 30 0.19 -3.65 -13.66
CA THR A 30 1.04 -2.55 -13.18
C THR A 30 2.48 -2.75 -13.65
N GLU A 31 3.14 -1.64 -13.99
CA GLU A 31 4.57 -1.66 -14.31
C GLU A 31 5.37 -2.34 -13.19
N GLY A 32 6.31 -3.20 -13.57
CA GLY A 32 7.14 -3.95 -12.63
C GLY A 32 6.49 -5.24 -12.09
N TYR A 33 5.18 -5.43 -12.20
CA TYR A 33 4.51 -6.65 -11.71
C TYR A 33 5.10 -7.92 -12.32
N GLY A 34 5.18 -7.98 -13.65
CA GLY A 34 5.78 -9.11 -14.38
C GLY A 34 7.30 -9.25 -14.24
N SER A 35 7.97 -8.27 -13.64
CA SER A 35 9.41 -8.32 -13.36
C SER A 35 9.74 -8.76 -11.93
N GLN A 36 8.72 -8.97 -11.09
CA GLN A 36 8.94 -9.50 -9.75
C GLN A 36 9.45 -10.94 -9.83
N ARG A 37 10.26 -11.33 -8.84
CA ARG A 37 10.61 -12.73 -8.63
C ARG A 37 9.35 -13.52 -8.30
N GLU A 38 9.36 -14.79 -8.68
CA GLU A 38 8.27 -15.74 -8.44
C GLU A 38 7.82 -15.77 -6.96
N CYS A 39 8.78 -15.62 -6.04
CA CYS A 39 8.52 -15.62 -4.60
C CYS A 39 7.58 -14.49 -4.16
N ALA A 40 7.56 -13.36 -4.84
CA ALA A 40 6.66 -12.25 -4.53
C ALA A 40 5.41 -12.33 -5.40
N GLN A 41 5.57 -12.55 -6.71
CA GLN A 41 4.46 -12.63 -7.66
C GLN A 41 3.44 -13.72 -7.26
N ASN A 42 3.89 -14.97 -7.14
CA ASN A 42 2.99 -16.11 -6.96
C ASN A 42 2.56 -16.31 -5.50
N LEU A 43 3.40 -15.91 -4.54
CA LEU A 43 3.17 -16.19 -3.12
C LEU A 43 2.64 -14.99 -2.33
N CYS A 44 2.85 -13.76 -2.83
CA CYS A 44 2.40 -12.53 -2.15
C CYS A 44 1.30 -11.79 -2.90
N PHE A 45 1.26 -11.81 -4.24
CA PHE A 45 0.18 -11.18 -5.00
C PHE A 45 -0.89 -12.20 -5.42
N GLU A 46 -0.51 -13.29 -6.08
CA GLU A 46 -1.48 -14.24 -6.62
C GLU A 46 -2.20 -15.04 -5.53
N GLY A 47 -3.54 -15.02 -5.59
CA GLY A 47 -4.44 -15.82 -4.77
C GLY A 47 -5.01 -17.02 -5.53
N SER A 48 -5.96 -17.71 -4.90
CA SER A 48 -6.65 -18.85 -5.53
C SER A 48 -7.64 -18.37 -6.58
N PHE A 49 -7.84 -19.17 -7.64
CA PHE A 49 -8.85 -18.92 -8.67
C PHE A 49 -8.77 -17.52 -9.34
N GLY A 50 -7.56 -16.97 -9.47
CA GLY A 50 -7.33 -15.66 -10.09
C GLY A 50 -7.67 -14.47 -9.20
N SER A 51 -7.84 -14.68 -7.89
CA SER A 51 -7.92 -13.57 -6.92
C SER A 51 -6.53 -13.02 -6.59
N ASN A 52 -6.48 -11.91 -5.86
CA ASN A 52 -5.25 -11.36 -5.33
C ASN A 52 -5.20 -11.51 -3.80
N ARG A 53 -4.12 -12.00 -3.20
CA ARG A 53 -4.04 -12.16 -1.74
C ARG A 53 -4.28 -10.86 -0.96
N ILE A 54 -3.91 -9.73 -1.54
CA ILE A 54 -4.14 -8.40 -0.95
C ILE A 54 -5.65 -8.14 -0.81
N ASP A 55 -6.47 -8.44 -1.82
CA ASP A 55 -7.93 -8.22 -1.74
C ASP A 55 -8.56 -8.94 -0.54
N SER A 56 -8.07 -10.14 -0.27
CA SER A 56 -8.59 -11.05 0.74
C SER A 56 -8.16 -10.60 2.14
N VAL A 57 -6.92 -10.13 2.28
CA VAL A 57 -6.41 -9.52 3.53
C VAL A 57 -7.13 -8.21 3.83
N LEU A 58 -7.48 -7.43 2.80
CA LEU A 58 -8.22 -6.19 2.94
C LEU A 58 -9.72 -6.41 3.18
N GLY A 59 -10.22 -7.63 2.98
CA GLY A 59 -11.65 -7.94 3.11
C GLY A 59 -12.50 -7.32 2.01
N CYS A 60 -11.93 -7.10 0.83
CA CYS A 60 -12.66 -6.52 -0.29
C CYS A 60 -13.70 -7.48 -0.86
N PRO A 61 -14.90 -6.99 -1.22
CA PRO A 61 -15.92 -7.83 -1.84
C PRO A 61 -15.44 -8.36 -3.20
N SER A 62 -15.95 -9.52 -3.60
CA SER A 62 -15.66 -10.10 -4.91
C SER A 62 -16.72 -9.67 -5.94
N PRO A 63 -16.33 -9.17 -7.13
CA PRO A 63 -14.95 -8.93 -7.57
C PRO A 63 -14.33 -7.69 -6.90
N PRO A 64 -13.02 -7.68 -6.63
CA PRO A 64 -12.36 -6.54 -6.01
C PRO A 64 -12.38 -5.33 -6.95
N MET A 65 -12.74 -4.18 -6.37
CA MET A 65 -12.75 -2.88 -7.04
C MET A 65 -11.69 -1.96 -6.43
N ASP A 66 -11.26 -0.97 -7.21
CA ASP A 66 -10.20 -0.04 -6.82
C ASP A 66 -10.56 0.76 -5.56
N ASP A 67 -11.85 1.08 -5.38
CA ASP A 67 -12.33 1.81 -4.20
C ASP A 67 -12.04 1.14 -2.87
N CYS A 68 -12.17 -0.18 -2.80
CA CYS A 68 -11.81 -0.97 -1.66
C CYS A 68 -10.30 -1.23 -1.62
N PHE A 69 -9.74 -1.68 -2.74
CA PHE A 69 -8.36 -2.14 -2.81
C PHE A 69 -7.36 -1.03 -2.50
N CYS A 70 -7.69 0.21 -2.88
CA CYS A 70 -6.85 1.39 -2.71
C CYS A 70 -7.35 2.37 -1.65
N ARG A 71 -8.31 1.96 -0.82
CA ARG A 71 -8.84 2.81 0.27
C ARG A 71 -7.71 3.22 1.22
N LEU A 72 -7.62 4.52 1.52
CA LEU A 72 -6.46 5.10 2.22
C LEU A 72 -6.18 4.44 3.59
N ASP A 73 -7.22 4.12 4.35
CA ASP A 73 -7.13 3.44 5.66
C ASP A 73 -6.68 1.98 5.55
N LEU A 74 -6.82 1.36 4.39
CA LEU A 74 -6.45 -0.04 4.13
C LEU A 74 -5.04 -0.20 3.56
N GLN A 75 -4.46 0.85 2.97
CA GLN A 75 -3.14 0.77 2.34
C GLN A 75 -2.02 0.35 3.31
N ALA A 76 -2.09 0.78 4.58
CA ALA A 76 -1.14 0.34 5.60
C ALA A 76 -1.21 -1.18 5.83
N SER A 77 -2.43 -1.74 5.89
CA SER A 77 -2.64 -3.18 6.01
C SER A 77 -2.08 -3.95 4.81
N ALA A 78 -2.29 -3.45 3.58
CA ALA A 78 -1.75 -4.06 2.37
C ALA A 78 -0.22 -4.08 2.36
N THR A 79 0.42 -2.94 2.64
CA THR A 79 1.89 -2.84 2.69
C THR A 79 2.51 -3.66 3.82
N SER A 80 1.85 -3.76 4.98
CA SER A 80 2.27 -4.62 6.09
C SER A 80 2.22 -6.10 5.71
N PHE A 81 1.15 -6.53 5.04
CA PHE A 81 1.03 -7.87 4.49
C PHE A 81 2.13 -8.18 3.47
N LEU A 82 2.36 -7.29 2.50
CA LEU A 82 3.43 -7.45 1.50
C LEU A 82 4.80 -7.55 2.17
N SER A 83 5.05 -6.73 3.20
CA SER A 83 6.30 -6.76 3.96
C SER A 83 6.52 -8.10 4.64
N SER A 84 5.50 -8.59 5.36
CA SER A 84 5.55 -9.89 6.03
C SER A 84 5.72 -11.04 5.04
N CYS A 85 4.99 -10.99 3.92
CA CYS A 85 5.04 -12.03 2.90
C CYS A 85 6.41 -12.10 2.22
N VAL A 86 6.94 -10.97 1.74
CA VAL A 86 8.27 -10.94 1.10
C VAL A 86 9.36 -11.36 2.08
N ASN A 87 9.30 -10.92 3.34
CA ASN A 87 10.28 -11.34 4.34
C ASN A 87 10.30 -12.85 4.55
N LYS A 88 9.13 -13.49 4.48
CA LYS A 88 8.98 -14.93 4.63
C LYS A 88 9.33 -15.71 3.36
N GLN A 89 8.89 -15.25 2.20
CA GLN A 89 8.91 -16.02 0.96
C GLN A 89 10.10 -15.69 0.04
N CYS A 90 10.65 -14.48 0.15
CA CYS A 90 11.74 -13.98 -0.68
C CYS A 90 13.05 -13.79 0.10
N GLU A 91 13.27 -14.56 1.17
CA GLU A 91 14.50 -14.52 1.97
C GLU A 91 14.82 -13.13 2.55
N SER A 92 13.79 -12.32 2.82
CA SER A 92 13.96 -10.94 3.31
C SER A 92 14.80 -10.04 2.40
N ASN A 93 14.75 -10.30 1.09
CA ASN A 93 15.37 -9.44 0.10
C ASN A 93 14.68 -8.06 0.04
N THR A 94 15.46 -7.01 0.28
CA THR A 94 14.96 -5.63 0.37
C THR A 94 14.55 -5.05 -0.98
N ILE A 95 15.09 -5.57 -2.09
CA ILE A 95 14.73 -5.16 -3.45
C ILE A 95 13.32 -5.69 -3.76
N ASP A 96 13.06 -6.97 -3.49
CA ASP A 96 11.73 -7.57 -3.68
C ASP A 96 10.68 -6.85 -2.83
N LEU A 97 11.04 -6.47 -1.60
CA LEU A 97 10.15 -5.73 -0.71
C LEU A 97 9.79 -4.36 -1.27
N THR A 98 10.82 -3.61 -1.66
CA THR A 98 10.64 -2.26 -2.22
C THR A 98 9.82 -2.32 -3.49
N GLN A 99 10.08 -3.29 -4.37
CA GLN A 99 9.32 -3.45 -5.60
C GLN A 99 7.85 -3.83 -5.33
N ALA A 100 7.60 -4.78 -4.43
CA ALA A 100 6.23 -5.17 -4.06
C ALA A 100 5.41 -3.98 -3.53
N ILE A 101 6.00 -3.17 -2.63
CA ILE A 101 5.35 -1.97 -2.10
C ILE A 101 5.13 -0.91 -3.19
N ASN A 102 6.11 -0.69 -4.06
CA ASN A 102 6.01 0.27 -5.16
C ASN A 102 4.92 -0.11 -6.16
N ILE A 103 4.76 -1.40 -6.44
CA ILE A 103 3.70 -1.90 -7.33
C ILE A 103 2.32 -1.62 -6.74
N TYR A 104 2.10 -1.92 -5.46
CA TYR A 104 0.83 -1.64 -4.80
C TYR A 104 0.53 -0.13 -4.73
N THR A 105 1.48 0.65 -4.25
CA THR A 105 1.30 2.10 -4.08
C THR A 105 1.20 2.83 -5.42
N GLY A 106 1.98 2.42 -6.41
CA GLY A 106 1.96 2.93 -7.78
C GLY A 106 0.65 2.60 -8.49
N TYR A 107 0.13 1.37 -8.32
CA TYR A 107 -1.18 0.98 -8.80
C TYR A 107 -2.26 1.93 -8.27
N CYS A 108 -2.33 2.10 -6.95
CA CYS A 108 -3.33 2.96 -6.33
C CYS A 108 -3.20 4.43 -6.75
N ALA A 109 -1.97 4.93 -6.89
CA ALA A 109 -1.74 6.28 -7.41
C ALA A 109 -2.25 6.42 -8.86
N SER A 110 -2.00 5.43 -9.73
CA SER A 110 -2.47 5.43 -11.12
C SER A 110 -3.99 5.37 -11.25
N ALA A 111 -4.66 4.69 -10.29
CA ALA A 111 -6.12 4.65 -10.19
C ALA A 111 -6.73 5.93 -9.57
N GLY A 112 -5.91 6.90 -9.16
CA GLY A 112 -6.34 8.19 -8.62
C GLY A 112 -6.50 8.22 -7.10
N TYR A 113 -6.01 7.21 -6.38
CA TYR A 113 -6.06 7.14 -4.93
C TYR A 113 -4.80 7.74 -4.32
N LYS A 114 -4.97 8.44 -3.19
CA LYS A 114 -3.83 8.98 -2.45
C LYS A 114 -3.04 7.83 -1.84
N SER A 115 -1.72 7.83 -2.03
CA SER A 115 -0.86 6.90 -1.30
C SER A 115 -0.78 7.33 0.16
N GLY A 116 -1.14 6.44 1.09
CA GLY A 116 -0.69 6.55 2.47
C GLY A 116 0.81 6.33 2.42
N SER A 117 1.60 7.41 2.52
CA SER A 117 3.05 7.33 2.45
C SER A 117 3.56 6.42 3.57
N ALA A 118 3.70 5.12 3.29
CA ALA A 118 4.59 4.26 4.03
C ALA A 118 6.00 4.70 3.61
N THR A 119 6.51 5.73 4.29
CA THR A 119 7.96 5.91 4.37
C THR A 119 8.52 4.60 4.87
N LEU A 120 9.18 3.86 3.97
CA LEU A 120 10.11 2.80 4.30
C LEU A 120 11.21 3.43 5.15
N SER A 121 10.94 3.62 6.45
CA SER A 121 11.97 3.96 7.40
C SER A 121 12.80 2.69 7.55
N SER A 122 13.93 2.69 6.83
CA SER A 122 15.02 1.75 7.00
C SER A 122 15.15 1.39 8.46
N LEU A 123 15.22 0.10 8.74
CA LEU A 123 15.75 -0.38 10.01
C LEU A 123 17.10 0.34 10.25
N VAL A 124 17.28 0.78 11.49
CA VAL A 124 18.41 1.55 12.04
C VAL A 124 18.31 3.07 11.84
N GLN A 125 17.56 3.71 12.75
CA GLN A 125 17.99 4.99 13.29
C GLN A 125 17.97 4.90 14.82
N THR A 126 19.14 4.58 15.38
CA THR A 126 19.45 4.86 16.77
C THR A 126 19.45 6.38 16.93
N ASP A 127 18.33 6.97 17.35
CA ASP A 127 18.35 8.30 17.90
C ASP A 127 17.51 8.33 19.18
N ASN A 128 18.24 8.51 20.26
CA ASN A 128 17.75 8.71 21.62
C ASN A 128 17.29 10.17 21.71
N ASP A 129 15.99 10.39 21.96
CA ASP A 129 15.32 11.67 22.29
C ASP A 129 14.35 12.22 21.22
N ARG A 130 13.09 11.74 21.24
CA ARG A 130 11.88 12.59 21.30
C ARG A 130 10.60 11.76 21.37
N ARG A 131 9.77 12.08 22.36
CA ARG A 131 8.41 11.55 22.56
C ARG A 131 7.56 11.74 21.29
N TYR A 132 7.14 10.63 20.68
CA TYR A 132 5.95 10.64 19.82
C TYR A 132 4.86 9.84 20.51
N CYS A 133 3.84 10.53 21.02
CA CYS A 133 2.66 9.89 21.56
C CYS A 133 1.82 9.35 20.38
N VAL A 134 1.97 8.08 20.06
CA VAL A 134 1.00 7.38 19.20
C VAL A 134 -0.29 7.22 19.99
N SER A 135 -1.35 7.90 19.53
CA SER A 135 -2.70 7.71 20.04
C SER A 135 -3.22 6.37 19.49
N ILE A 136 -3.14 5.31 20.29
CA ILE A 136 -3.87 4.06 20.03
C ILE A 136 -5.29 4.27 20.57
N PRO A 137 -6.37 4.03 19.80
CA PRO A 137 -7.71 3.96 20.38
C PRO A 137 -7.78 2.75 21.32
N GLU A 138 -8.01 3.04 22.60
CA GLU A 138 -8.08 2.12 23.73
C GLU A 138 -9.38 1.30 23.71
N SER A 139 -9.58 0.46 22.69
CA SER A 139 -10.79 -0.35 22.58
C SER A 139 -10.47 -1.81 22.29
N ALA A 140 -10.25 -2.52 23.40
CA ALA A 140 -10.55 -3.93 23.62
C ALA A 140 -9.61 -4.99 23.00
N TYR A 141 -8.39 -5.04 23.53
CA TYR A 141 -7.75 -6.31 23.87
C TYR A 141 -8.59 -7.01 24.95
N SER A 142 -9.40 -8.00 24.58
CA SER A 142 -9.96 -8.95 25.54
C SER A 142 -9.15 -10.25 25.49
N SER A 143 -8.14 -10.35 26.36
CA SER A 143 -7.65 -11.66 26.83
C SER A 143 -8.72 -12.28 27.76
N PRO A 144 -8.85 -13.62 27.77
CA PRO A 144 -7.97 -14.43 28.62
C PRO A 144 -7.45 -15.73 27.96
N ASP A 145 -6.13 -15.95 27.99
CA ASP A 145 -5.53 -17.28 27.83
C ASP A 145 -5.23 -17.88 29.22
N PRO A 146 -5.75 -19.08 29.55
CA PRO A 146 -5.24 -19.91 30.62
C PRO A 146 -4.49 -21.10 30.01
N PHE A 147 -3.16 -21.05 29.95
CA PHE A 147 -2.37 -22.27 29.84
C PHE A 147 -1.29 -22.32 30.93
N GLN A 148 -1.63 -23.10 31.95
CA GLN A 148 -0.79 -23.62 33.02
C GLN A 148 0.55 -24.19 32.48
N ALA A 149 1.65 -23.84 33.14
CA ALA A 149 2.91 -24.58 33.03
C ALA A 149 2.79 -25.96 33.71
N PRO A 150 3.34 -27.05 33.15
CA PRO A 150 3.50 -28.28 33.89
C PRO A 150 4.73 -28.21 34.80
N ASN A 151 4.54 -28.57 36.07
CA ASN A 151 5.59 -28.87 37.03
C ASN A 151 6.29 -30.18 36.63
N ASN A 152 7.62 -30.16 36.52
CA ASN A 152 8.53 -31.19 37.03
C ASN A 152 9.96 -30.64 37.05
#